data_AF-Q9APQ1-F1
#
_entry.id   AF-Q9APQ1-F1
#
_cell.length_a   1.000
_cell.length_b   1.000
_cell.length_c   1.000
_cell.angle_alpha   90.00
_cell.angle_beta   90.00
_cell.angle_gamma   90.00
#
_symmetry.space_group_name_H-M   'P 1'
#
loop_
_entity.id
_entity.type
_entity.pdbx_description
1 polymer ?
#
loop_
_entity_poly.entity_id
_entity_poly.type
_entity_poly.pdbx_seq_one_letter_code
_entity_poly.pdbx_strand_id
1 'polypeptide(L)'
;LQNNRLTRTLVTNSYIEGDVDMVSGRGAVVFDNTDFRVVNSRTQQEGYVFAPATQSNLFYGFLAVNSRFNASGDGVAQLGRSLDVDSATNGQVVIRDSVINEGFNVAKPWADAAISKRPFSGNTGSVDDKGNVQRNLNDANFNRMWEYNNRGLGSKVVAEPKQ
;
A
#
# COMPACT_ATOMS: atom_id res chain seq x y z
N LEU A 1 17.16 -0.30 10.29
CA LEU A 1 16.14 -1.34 10.58
C LEU A 1 16.84 -2.67 10.84
N GLN A 2 16.30 -3.57 11.66
CA GLN A 2 16.91 -4.91 11.88
C GLN A 2 16.54 -5.86 10.73
N ASN A 3 17.48 -6.73 10.32
CA ASN A 3 17.38 -7.58 9.13
C ASN A 3 17.14 -9.06 9.45
N ASN A 4 17.11 -9.42 10.73
CA ASN A 4 17.04 -10.80 11.24
C ASN A 4 15.93 -10.97 12.29
N ARG A 5 14.93 -10.08 12.29
CA ARG A 5 13.82 -10.07 13.24
C ARG A 5 12.54 -9.61 12.56
N LEU A 6 11.46 -10.36 12.74
CA LEU A 6 10.12 -9.97 12.33
C LEU A 6 9.30 -9.59 13.56
N THR A 7 9.23 -8.29 13.84
CA THR A 7 8.31 -7.76 14.87
C THR A 7 6.87 -7.95 14.39
N ARG A 8 5.98 -8.39 15.29
CA ARG A 8 4.55 -8.57 15.02
C ARG A 8 3.75 -7.60 15.87
N THR A 9 2.81 -6.89 15.25
CA THR A 9 1.98 -5.90 15.93
C THR A 9 0.53 -6.04 15.45
N LEU A 10 -0.41 -5.94 16.38
CA LEU A 10 -1.84 -5.84 16.10
C LEU A 10 -2.32 -4.45 16.54
N VAL A 11 -2.98 -3.74 15.65
CA VAL A 11 -3.61 -2.44 15.89
C VAL A 11 -5.10 -2.61 15.59
N THR A 12 -5.94 -2.36 16.58
CA THR A 12 -7.39 -2.60 16.49
C THR A 12 -8.16 -1.37 16.93
N ASN A 13 -9.30 -1.08 16.29
CA ASN A 13 -10.24 -0.05 16.73
C ASN A 13 -9.57 1.33 16.93
N SER A 14 -8.64 1.68 16.05
CA SER A 14 -7.74 2.81 16.22
C SER A 14 -7.97 3.89 15.16
N TYR A 15 -7.37 5.06 15.40
CA TYR A 15 -7.33 6.19 14.49
C TYR A 15 -5.87 6.59 14.24
N ILE A 16 -5.48 6.75 12.98
CA ILE A 16 -4.13 7.16 12.57
C ILE A 16 -4.25 8.31 11.57
N GLU A 17 -3.62 9.44 11.87
CA GLU A 17 -3.64 10.65 11.05
C GLU A 17 -2.24 11.12 10.68
N GLY A 18 -2.09 11.64 9.47
CA GLY A 18 -0.86 12.26 9.00
C GLY A 18 -0.96 12.60 7.51
N ASP A 19 0.18 12.73 6.84
CA ASP A 19 0.22 13.05 5.41
C ASP A 19 1.16 12.11 4.62
N VAL A 20 2.47 12.24 4.78
CA VAL A 20 3.50 11.53 4.02
C VAL A 20 4.03 10.36 4.83
N ASP A 21 3.95 9.17 4.25
CA ASP A 21 4.50 7.92 4.79
C ASP A 21 4.01 7.63 6.23
N MET A 22 2.71 7.84 6.47
CA MET A 22 2.09 7.84 7.82
C MET A 22 2.42 6.57 8.62
N VAL A 23 2.38 5.41 7.97
CA VAL A 23 2.71 4.12 8.55
C VAL A 23 3.94 3.56 7.85
N SER A 24 5.08 3.62 8.53
CA SER A 24 6.39 3.34 7.93
C SER A 24 7.13 2.19 8.62
N GLY A 25 7.95 1.48 7.84
CA GLY A 25 9.02 0.64 8.37
C GLY A 25 8.84 -0.86 8.19
N ARG A 26 9.55 -1.63 9.01
CA ARG A 26 9.71 -3.08 8.84
C ARG A 26 9.09 -3.85 9.99
N GLY A 27 8.10 -4.69 9.67
CA GLY A 27 7.40 -5.55 10.61
C GLY A 27 6.18 -6.19 9.96
N ALA A 28 5.65 -7.22 10.60
CA ALA A 28 4.35 -7.79 10.27
C ALA A 28 3.28 -7.06 11.12
N VAL A 29 2.49 -6.18 10.50
CA VAL A 29 1.52 -5.36 11.24
C VAL A 29 0.13 -5.57 10.68
N VAL A 30 -0.81 -5.92 11.54
CA VAL A 30 -2.22 -6.02 11.20
C VAL A 30 -2.95 -4.82 11.78
N PHE A 31 -3.67 -4.10 10.91
CA PHE A 31 -4.58 -3.02 11.25
C PHE A 31 -6.00 -3.53 10.99
N ASP A 32 -6.75 -3.79 12.05
CA ASP A 32 -8.14 -4.25 11.97
C ASP A 32 -9.08 -3.17 12.51
N ASN A 33 -10.13 -2.87 11.76
CA ASN A 33 -11.08 -1.79 12.09
C ASN A 33 -10.40 -0.46 12.45
N THR A 34 -9.36 -0.07 11.70
CA THR A 34 -8.61 1.16 11.91
C THR A 34 -9.04 2.22 10.89
N ASP A 35 -9.11 3.48 11.31
CA ASP A 35 -9.37 4.62 10.44
C ASP A 35 -8.05 5.34 10.12
N PHE A 36 -7.75 5.48 8.83
CA PHE A 36 -6.59 6.18 8.31
C PHE A 36 -7.03 7.50 7.68
N ARG A 37 -6.54 8.62 8.22
CA ARG A 37 -6.86 9.98 7.75
C ARG A 37 -5.62 10.66 7.16
N VAL A 38 -5.63 10.87 5.84
CA VAL A 38 -4.66 11.73 5.17
C VAL A 38 -5.15 13.18 5.26
N VAL A 39 -4.37 14.04 5.91
CA VAL A 39 -4.63 15.48 6.01
C VAL A 39 -3.72 16.27 5.07
N ASN A 40 -4.15 17.47 4.65
CA ASN A 40 -3.44 18.31 3.69
C ASN A 40 -3.08 19.71 4.23
N SER A 41 -3.12 19.88 5.56
CA SER A 41 -2.83 21.16 6.22
C SER A 41 -1.35 21.53 6.14
N ARG A 42 -0.44 20.55 6.15
CA ARG A 42 1.01 20.75 6.02
C ARG A 42 1.48 20.73 4.57
N THR A 43 0.96 19.82 3.75
CA THR A 43 1.27 19.71 2.33
C THR A 43 0.02 19.35 1.55
N GLN A 44 -0.12 19.96 0.37
CA GLN A 44 -1.21 19.66 -0.58
C GLN A 44 -0.70 18.96 -1.84
N GLN A 45 0.60 18.67 -1.90
CA GLN A 45 1.27 18.16 -3.10
C GLN A 45 1.37 16.63 -3.13
N GLU A 46 1.38 15.99 -1.95
CA GLU A 46 1.54 14.55 -1.82
C GLU A 46 0.97 14.04 -0.49
N GLY A 47 0.63 12.75 -0.46
CA GLY A 47 0.26 12.03 0.76
C GLY A 47 0.29 10.52 0.51
N TYR A 48 0.83 9.74 1.45
CA TYR A 48 0.96 8.29 1.33
C TYR A 48 0.63 7.62 2.66
N VAL A 49 -0.34 6.71 2.67
CA VAL A 49 -0.75 6.04 3.90
C VAL A 49 0.31 5.06 4.37
N PHE A 50 0.75 4.15 3.50
CA PHE A 50 1.72 3.11 3.85
C PHE A 50 3.07 3.29 3.16
N ALA A 51 4.14 3.12 3.93
CA ALA A 51 5.53 3.07 3.47
C ALA A 51 6.27 1.84 4.06
N PRO A 52 5.88 0.61 3.65
CA PRO A 52 6.50 -0.61 4.16
C PRO A 52 7.95 -0.74 3.68
N ALA A 53 8.83 -1.16 4.59
CA ALA A 53 10.23 -1.50 4.36
C ALA A 53 10.49 -3.01 4.54
N THR A 54 9.52 -3.85 4.21
CA THR A 54 9.60 -5.31 4.31
C THR A 54 10.76 -5.84 3.48
N GLN A 55 11.59 -6.72 4.06
CA GLN A 55 12.64 -7.37 3.27
C GLN A 55 12.03 -8.29 2.22
N SER A 56 12.67 -8.40 1.05
CA SER A 56 12.19 -9.18 -0.08
C SER A 56 12.03 -10.67 0.23
N ASN A 57 12.84 -11.21 1.15
CA ASN A 57 12.75 -12.59 1.62
C ASN A 57 11.67 -12.84 2.69
N LEU A 58 10.99 -11.79 3.17
CA LEU A 58 9.90 -11.89 4.14
C LEU A 58 8.56 -11.66 3.44
N PHE A 59 7.59 -12.54 3.65
CA PHE A 59 6.33 -12.52 2.86
C PHE A 59 5.22 -11.65 3.48
N TYR A 60 5.36 -11.26 4.74
CA TYR A 60 4.35 -10.50 5.48
C TYR A 60 4.93 -9.17 5.95
N GLY A 61 4.37 -8.08 5.44
CA GLY A 61 4.55 -6.71 5.88
C GLY A 61 3.27 -6.21 6.55
N PHE A 62 2.58 -5.27 5.91
CA PHE A 62 1.38 -4.69 6.48
C PHE A 62 0.10 -5.34 5.94
N LEU A 63 -0.91 -5.45 6.80
CA LEU A 63 -2.26 -5.85 6.45
C LEU A 63 -3.22 -4.81 7.04
N ALA A 64 -3.98 -4.12 6.20
CA ALA A 64 -5.15 -3.38 6.62
C ALA A 64 -6.40 -4.16 6.24
N VAL A 65 -7.22 -4.50 7.24
CA VAL A 65 -8.43 -5.30 7.09
C VAL A 65 -9.60 -4.60 7.80
N ASN A 66 -10.80 -4.69 7.23
CA ASN A 66 -12.02 -4.06 7.76
C ASN A 66 -11.84 -2.57 8.13
N SER A 67 -10.93 -1.87 7.45
CA SER A 67 -10.47 -0.55 7.83
C SER A 67 -11.11 0.54 6.95
N ARG A 68 -10.90 1.81 7.31
CA ARG A 68 -11.45 2.97 6.59
C ARG A 68 -10.31 3.89 6.19
N PHE A 69 -10.34 4.40 4.97
CA PHE A 69 -9.35 5.32 4.43
C PHE A 69 -10.07 6.58 3.96
N ASN A 70 -9.63 7.72 4.48
CA ASN A 70 -10.16 9.04 4.16
C ASN A 70 -9.02 9.99 3.82
N ALA A 71 -9.16 10.78 2.75
CA ALA A 71 -8.17 11.77 2.39
C ALA A 71 -8.80 13.15 2.18
N SER A 72 -8.14 14.19 2.68
CA SER A 72 -8.42 15.57 2.29
C SER A 72 -7.85 15.88 0.91
N GLY A 73 -8.56 16.73 0.15
CA GLY A 73 -8.15 17.16 -1.19
C GLY A 73 -8.69 16.28 -2.31
N ASP A 74 -8.38 16.64 -3.56
CA ASP A 74 -9.00 16.06 -4.75
C ASP A 74 -8.01 15.17 -5.52
N GLY A 75 -7.96 13.88 -5.18
CA GLY A 75 -7.23 12.87 -5.96
C GLY A 75 -5.71 12.95 -5.86
N VAL A 76 -5.17 13.60 -4.83
CA VAL A 76 -3.72 13.74 -4.59
C VAL A 76 -3.18 12.59 -3.75
N ALA A 77 -3.91 12.15 -2.72
CA ALA A 77 -3.43 11.14 -1.80
C ALA A 77 -3.29 9.77 -2.47
N GLN A 78 -2.31 8.98 -2.06
CA GLN A 78 -2.06 7.63 -2.54
C GLN A 78 -2.07 6.64 -1.37
N LEU A 79 -2.39 5.38 -1.65
CA LEU A 79 -2.46 4.31 -0.65
C LEU A 79 -1.08 3.97 -0.09
N GLY A 80 -0.02 4.18 -0.86
CA GLY A 80 1.34 3.99 -0.37
C GLY A 80 2.42 3.99 -1.43
N ARG A 81 3.64 3.75 -0.97
CA ARG A 81 4.86 3.55 -1.77
C ARG A 81 5.87 2.70 -1.03
N SER A 82 6.86 2.15 -1.70
CA SER A 82 7.85 1.29 -1.03
C SER A 82 8.86 2.17 -0.30
N LEU A 83 9.23 1.82 0.92
CA LEU A 83 10.31 2.49 1.64
C LEU A 83 11.61 1.70 1.45
N ASP A 84 12.19 1.81 0.26
CA ASP A 84 13.41 1.10 -0.16
C ASP A 84 14.65 1.63 0.58
N VAL A 85 14.79 1.29 1.87
CA VAL A 85 15.90 1.71 2.75
C VAL A 85 17.22 1.02 2.45
N ASP A 86 17.18 -0.10 1.72
CA ASP A 86 18.31 -0.92 1.32
C ASP A 86 17.94 -1.75 0.07
N SER A 87 18.94 -2.33 -0.59
CA SER A 87 18.74 -3.12 -1.82
C SER A 87 17.98 -4.44 -1.60
N ALA A 88 17.80 -4.86 -0.35
CA ALA A 88 17.09 -6.07 0.02
C ALA A 88 15.62 -5.80 0.40
N THR A 89 15.14 -4.57 0.22
CA THR A 89 13.77 -4.17 0.56
C THR A 89 12.86 -4.26 -0.66
N ASN A 90 11.68 -4.84 -0.46
CA ASN A 90 10.55 -4.74 -1.37
C ASN A 90 9.28 -4.69 -0.51
N GLY A 91 8.85 -3.47 -0.19
CA GLY A 91 7.77 -3.22 0.77
C GLY A 91 6.51 -4.02 0.45
N GLN A 92 5.92 -4.64 1.48
CA GLN A 92 4.72 -5.47 1.34
C GLN A 92 3.56 -4.86 2.12
N VAL A 93 2.43 -4.68 1.46
CA VAL A 93 1.16 -4.31 2.09
C VAL A 93 -0.02 -4.94 1.35
N VAL A 94 -1.04 -5.34 2.10
CA VAL A 94 -2.36 -5.72 1.58
C VAL A 94 -3.42 -4.85 2.23
N ILE A 95 -4.28 -4.21 1.44
CA ILE A 95 -5.50 -3.55 1.91
C ILE A 95 -6.68 -4.39 1.46
N ARG A 96 -7.46 -4.91 2.41
CA ARG A 96 -8.58 -5.80 2.09
C ARG A 96 -9.83 -5.53 2.89
N ASP A 97 -10.97 -5.87 2.31
CA ASP A 97 -12.29 -5.81 2.97
C ASP A 97 -12.57 -4.41 3.57
N SER A 98 -11.94 -3.37 3.03
CA SER A 98 -11.86 -2.02 3.61
C SER A 98 -12.65 -1.01 2.77
N VAL A 99 -12.95 0.15 3.36
CA VAL A 99 -13.57 1.27 2.66
C VAL A 99 -12.50 2.29 2.29
N ILE A 100 -12.32 2.53 1.00
CA ILE A 100 -11.49 3.61 0.47
C ILE A 100 -12.43 4.69 -0.04
N ASN A 101 -12.53 5.79 0.71
CA ASN A 101 -13.40 6.92 0.38
C ASN A 101 -12.75 7.84 -0.68
N GLU A 102 -13.32 9.01 -0.89
CA GLU A 102 -12.81 10.03 -1.81
C GLU A 102 -11.46 10.63 -1.40
N GLY A 103 -10.88 11.41 -2.30
CA GLY A 103 -9.60 12.12 -2.10
C GLY A 103 -8.35 11.35 -2.51
N PHE A 104 -8.46 10.04 -2.77
CA PHE A 104 -7.37 9.22 -3.28
C PHE A 104 -7.25 9.24 -4.81
N ASN A 105 -6.02 9.13 -5.31
CA ASN A 105 -5.72 8.96 -6.72
C ASN A 105 -6.09 7.54 -7.16
N VAL A 106 -7.26 7.39 -7.77
CA VAL A 106 -7.76 6.08 -8.23
C VAL A 106 -7.04 5.52 -9.45
N ALA A 107 -6.40 6.37 -10.26
CA ALA A 107 -5.66 5.94 -11.44
C ALA A 107 -4.27 5.43 -11.07
N LYS A 108 -3.63 6.05 -10.07
CA LYS A 108 -2.30 5.69 -9.57
C LYS A 108 -2.33 5.63 -8.03
N PRO A 109 -2.97 4.60 -7.44
CA PRO A 109 -3.06 4.49 -5.99
C PRO A 109 -1.73 4.18 -5.30
N TRP A 110 -0.72 3.73 -6.05
CA TRP A 110 0.61 3.40 -5.55
C TRP A 110 1.67 4.27 -6.23
N ALA A 111 2.55 4.87 -5.44
CA ALA A 111 3.63 5.72 -5.92
C ALA A 111 4.96 4.97 -6.07
N ASP A 112 5.87 5.60 -6.80
CA ASP A 112 7.28 5.21 -6.87
C ASP A 112 7.92 5.21 -5.47
N ALA A 113 8.91 4.34 -5.29
CA ALA A 113 9.55 4.14 -4.00
C ALA A 113 10.19 5.44 -3.45
N ALA A 114 10.05 5.67 -2.14
CA ALA A 114 10.37 6.95 -1.51
C ALA A 114 11.85 7.37 -1.68
N ILE A 115 12.78 6.43 -1.46
CA ILE A 115 14.24 6.68 -1.42
C ILE A 115 14.87 6.34 -2.77
N SER A 116 14.73 5.10 -3.22
CA SER A 116 15.35 4.59 -4.44
C SER A 116 14.79 5.20 -5.72
N LYS A 117 13.59 5.81 -5.65
CA LYS A 117 12.79 6.25 -6.81
C LYS A 117 12.52 5.12 -7.80
N ARG A 118 12.58 3.86 -7.35
CA ARG A 118 12.17 2.70 -8.15
C ARG A 118 10.73 2.92 -8.61
N PRO A 119 10.46 2.89 -9.93
CA PRO A 119 9.10 3.03 -10.44
C PRO A 119 8.16 1.98 -9.86
N PHE A 120 6.92 2.36 -9.58
CA PHE A 120 5.89 1.38 -9.23
C PHE A 120 5.65 0.41 -10.40
N SER A 121 5.65 -0.88 -10.11
CA SER A 121 5.36 -1.95 -11.07
C SER A 121 4.46 -3.00 -10.43
N GLY A 122 3.18 -3.02 -10.82
CA GLY A 122 2.20 -4.01 -10.35
C GLY A 122 2.20 -5.28 -11.19
N ASN A 123 2.25 -6.45 -10.56
CA ASN A 123 2.20 -7.73 -11.27
C ASN A 123 0.76 -8.20 -11.50
N THR A 124 0.25 -8.05 -12.72
CA THR A 124 -1.09 -8.56 -13.10
C THR A 124 -1.11 -10.06 -13.41
N GLY A 125 0.06 -10.68 -13.57
CA GLY A 125 0.21 -12.10 -13.88
C GLY A 125 -0.12 -12.48 -15.32
N SER A 126 -0.15 -13.78 -15.56
CA SER A 126 -0.68 -14.41 -16.77
C SER A 126 -1.93 -15.22 -16.43
N VAL A 127 -2.61 -15.76 -17.44
CA VAL A 127 -3.77 -16.62 -17.28
C VAL A 127 -3.43 -18.01 -17.79
N ASP A 128 -3.75 -19.06 -17.02
CA ASP A 128 -3.57 -20.45 -17.46
C ASP A 128 -4.70 -20.92 -18.41
N ASP A 129 -4.58 -22.13 -18.93
CA ASP A 129 -5.55 -22.73 -19.85
C ASP A 129 -6.97 -22.86 -19.27
N LYS A 130 -7.12 -22.73 -17.94
CA LYS A 130 -8.40 -22.79 -17.23
C LYS A 130 -8.94 -21.41 -16.85
N GLY A 131 -8.28 -20.33 -17.26
CA GLY A 131 -8.69 -18.98 -16.92
C GLY A 131 -8.22 -18.50 -15.55
N ASN A 132 -7.36 -19.24 -14.84
CA ASN A 132 -6.87 -18.81 -13.52
C ASN A 132 -5.68 -17.86 -13.67
N VAL A 133 -5.68 -16.78 -12.89
CA VAL A 133 -4.54 -15.87 -12.82
C VAL A 133 -3.37 -16.56 -12.13
N GLN A 134 -2.21 -16.57 -12.79
CA GLN A 134 -0.94 -17.11 -12.30
C GLN A 134 0.07 -15.98 -12.11
N ARG A 135 0.59 -15.84 -10.89
CA ARG A 135 1.66 -14.90 -10.56
C ARG A 135 2.36 -15.27 -9.26
N ASN A 136 3.66 -15.02 -9.18
CA ASN A 136 4.39 -15.06 -7.92
C ASN A 136 4.19 -13.73 -7.18
N LEU A 137 3.42 -13.75 -6.09
CA LEU A 137 3.15 -12.56 -5.26
C LEU A 137 4.39 -12.01 -4.54
N ASN A 138 5.49 -12.77 -4.52
CA ASN A 138 6.77 -12.41 -3.93
C ASN A 138 7.87 -12.20 -4.98
N ASP A 139 7.51 -12.01 -6.25
CA ASP A 139 8.49 -11.67 -7.29
C ASP A 139 9.15 -10.31 -6.98
N ALA A 140 10.48 -10.30 -6.90
CA ALA A 140 11.25 -9.11 -6.60
C ALA A 140 11.28 -8.09 -7.75
N ASN A 141 10.91 -8.49 -8.97
CA ASN A 141 10.81 -7.60 -10.13
C ASN A 141 9.61 -6.65 -10.06
N PHE A 142 8.65 -6.92 -9.17
CA PHE A 142 7.43 -6.14 -9.01
C PHE A 142 7.27 -5.64 -7.56
N ASN A 143 6.42 -4.64 -7.36
CA ASN A 143 6.00 -4.20 -6.04
C ASN A 143 5.05 -5.22 -5.40
N ARG A 144 5.02 -5.27 -4.06
CA ARG A 144 4.16 -6.20 -3.30
C ARG A 144 3.03 -5.46 -2.56
N MET A 145 2.35 -4.58 -3.28
CA MET A 145 1.26 -3.74 -2.78
C MET A 145 -0.03 -4.20 -3.43
N TRP A 146 -0.98 -4.65 -2.61
CA TRP A 146 -2.14 -5.39 -3.11
C TRP A 146 -3.43 -4.87 -2.49
N GLU A 147 -4.50 -5.00 -3.26
CA GLU A 147 -5.87 -4.75 -2.82
C GLU A 147 -6.74 -6.00 -3.01
N TYR A 148 -7.72 -6.19 -2.13
CA TYR A 148 -8.69 -7.28 -2.25
C TYR A 148 -10.04 -6.92 -1.64
N ASN A 149 -11.11 -6.97 -2.43
CA ASN A 149 -12.48 -6.76 -1.95
C ASN A 149 -12.68 -5.42 -1.20
N ASN A 150 -11.98 -4.37 -1.63
CA ASN A 150 -12.21 -3.01 -1.12
C ASN A 150 -13.48 -2.42 -1.75
N ARG A 151 -14.08 -1.44 -1.05
CA ARG A 151 -15.27 -0.72 -1.48
C ARG A 151 -15.12 0.80 -1.26
N GLY A 152 -16.06 1.59 -1.78
CA GLY A 152 -16.02 3.05 -1.69
C GLY A 152 -15.50 3.73 -2.96
N LEU A 153 -15.63 5.05 -3.05
CA LEU A 153 -15.33 5.81 -4.27
C LEU A 153 -13.86 5.68 -4.72
N GLY A 154 -12.93 5.59 -3.77
CA GLY A 154 -11.50 5.42 -4.03
C GLY A 154 -11.07 3.99 -4.37
N SER A 155 -11.97 3.00 -4.31
CA SER A 155 -11.67 1.58 -4.61
C SER A 155 -11.94 1.17 -6.06
N LYS A 156 -12.45 2.09 -6.89
CA LYS A 156 -12.77 1.78 -8.29
C LYS A 156 -11.48 1.52 -9.06
N VAL A 157 -11.36 0.31 -9.63
CA VAL A 157 -10.23 -0.03 -10.52
C VAL A 157 -10.42 0.72 -11.83
N VAL A 158 -9.58 1.72 -12.08
CA VAL A 158 -9.52 2.41 -13.36
C VAL A 158 -8.36 1.81 -14.14
N ALA A 159 -8.61 1.33 -15.36
CA ALA A 159 -7.51 0.92 -16.23
C ALA A 159 -6.64 2.15 -16.53
N GLU A 160 -5.32 2.04 -16.36
CA GLU A 160 -4.42 3.09 -16.83
C GLU A 160 -4.65 3.29 -18.34
N PRO A 161 -4.85 4.53 -18.83
CA PRO A 161 -4.89 4.79 -20.25
C PRO A 161 -3.59 4.28 -20.87
N LYS A 162 -3.69 3.51 -21.96
CA LYS A 162 -2.49 3.15 -22.73
C LYS A 162 -1.78 4.44 -23.15
N GLN A 163 -0.54 4.62 -22.70
CA GLN A 163 0.38 5.62 -23.26
C GLN A 163 0.82 5.18 -24.65
#